data_AF-A0A8S3I1P5-F1
#
_entry.id   AF-A0A8S3I1P5-F1
#
_cell.length_a   1.000
_cell.length_b   1.000
_cell.length_c   1.000
_cell.angle_alpha   90.00
_cell.angle_beta   90.00
_cell.angle_gamma   90.00
#
_symmetry.space_group_name_H-M   'P 1'
#
loop_
_entity.id
_entity.type
_entity.pdbx_description
1 polymer ?
#
loop_
_entity_poly.entity_id
_entity_poly.type
_entity_poly.pdbx_seq_one_letter_code
_entity_poly.pdbx_strand_id
1 'polypeptide(L)'
;MICRRRNLNKEVPQSSQKRDGCKGTIPSFEDFIRYILVNKDKSGVVAKMNYHWQPYSVLCQVCKFQYNFIGKYETFNDHFIYFLKRFNLSDWNIQKPNGASGLTKWDYQKFYLTLPDELICQLLRLYDEDFRFFNYRVDDYINRPTLIQNCK
;
A
#
# COMPACT_ATOMS: atom_id res chain seq x y z
N MET A 1 -4.38 1.08 -24.18
CA MET A 1 -3.21 1.95 -24.46
C MET A 1 -2.66 2.44 -23.13
N ILE A 2 -1.46 2.00 -22.74
CA ILE A 2 -0.79 2.49 -21.52
C ILE A 2 0.29 3.46 -21.96
N CYS A 3 0.12 4.76 -21.70
CA CYS A 3 1.16 5.75 -21.91
C CYS A 3 2.33 5.48 -20.95
N ARG A 4 3.38 4.81 -21.43
CA ARG A 4 4.63 4.69 -20.70
C ARG A 4 5.37 6.03 -20.75
N ARG A 5 5.48 6.73 -19.62
CA ARG A 5 6.49 7.77 -19.43
C ARG A 5 7.87 7.09 -19.46
N ARG A 6 8.59 7.21 -20.57
CA ARG A 6 10.06 7.19 -20.54
C ARG A 6 10.53 8.62 -20.68
N ASN A 7 11.19 9.13 -19.65
CA ASN A 7 12.30 10.06 -19.86
C ASN A 7 13.24 9.93 -18.67
N LEU A 8 14.35 9.23 -18.94
CA LEU A 8 15.57 9.27 -18.17
C LEU A 8 16.23 10.61 -18.49
N ASN A 9 16.53 11.39 -17.45
CA ASN A 9 17.28 12.64 -17.47
C ASN A 9 16.67 13.78 -18.29
N LYS A 10 16.08 14.76 -17.59
CA LYS A 10 16.30 16.21 -17.81
C LYS A 10 15.58 17.02 -16.73
N GLU A 11 16.25 18.08 -16.31
CA GLU A 11 15.98 18.98 -15.20
C GLU A 11 14.51 19.41 -15.08
N VAL A 12 14.03 19.56 -13.84
CA VAL A 12 12.66 19.99 -13.51
C VAL A 12 12.57 21.51 -13.67
N PRO A 13 11.80 22.06 -14.63
CA PRO A 13 11.51 23.48 -14.64
C PRO A 13 10.31 23.74 -13.72
N GLN A 14 10.49 24.67 -12.78
CA GLN A 14 9.41 25.27 -12.02
C GLN A 14 8.50 26.08 -12.95
N SER A 15 7.30 25.59 -13.21
CA SER A 15 6.08 26.39 -13.28
C SER A 15 4.90 25.48 -13.63
N SER A 16 3.75 25.78 -13.04
CA SER A 16 2.46 25.15 -13.22
C SER A 16 1.91 25.35 -14.65
N GLN A 17 2.57 24.74 -15.63
CA GLN A 17 2.06 24.65 -17.00
C GLN A 17 1.14 23.43 -17.11
N LYS A 18 -0.16 23.70 -17.34
CA LYS A 18 -1.12 22.70 -17.84
C LYS A 18 -0.51 22.06 -19.08
N ARG A 19 -0.11 20.79 -18.94
CA ARG A 19 0.33 19.98 -20.07
C ARG A 19 -0.90 19.51 -20.83
N ASP A 20 -1.31 20.30 -21.82
CA ASP A 20 -2.26 19.86 -22.84
C ASP A 20 -1.60 18.75 -23.68
N GLY A 21 -2.26 17.58 -23.75
CA GLY A 21 -1.78 16.48 -24.61
C GLY A 21 -1.79 15.08 -24.01
N CYS A 22 -2.72 14.77 -23.09
CA CYS A 22 -3.18 13.41 -22.85
C CYS A 22 -4.66 13.47 -22.49
N LYS A 23 -5.58 13.14 -23.41
CA LYS A 23 -6.91 12.64 -23.03
C LYS A 23 -6.75 11.23 -22.44
N GLY A 24 -5.95 11.11 -21.40
CA GLY A 24 -5.77 9.88 -20.66
C GLY A 24 -6.96 9.74 -19.73
N THR A 25 -7.79 8.72 -19.94
CA THR A 25 -8.76 8.29 -18.94
C THR A 25 -7.99 8.02 -17.65
N ILE A 26 -8.38 8.67 -16.56
CA ILE A 26 -7.83 8.37 -15.23
C ILE A 26 -8.22 6.92 -14.93
N PRO A 27 -7.26 6.02 -14.63
CA PRO A 27 -7.58 4.63 -14.35
C PRO A 27 -8.48 4.53 -13.12
N SER A 28 -9.47 3.64 -13.17
CA SER A 28 -10.30 3.34 -12.01
C SER A 28 -9.52 2.58 -10.94
N PHE A 29 -10.09 2.48 -9.74
CA PHE A 29 -9.52 1.61 -8.71
C PHE A 29 -9.46 0.15 -9.16
N GLU A 30 -10.48 -0.33 -9.89
CA GLU A 30 -10.47 -1.67 -10.46
C GLU A 30 -9.31 -1.87 -11.46
N ASP A 31 -9.09 -0.91 -12.37
CA ASP A 31 -7.96 -0.96 -13.32
C ASP A 31 -6.62 -1.05 -12.60
N PHE A 32 -6.49 -0.30 -11.50
CA PHE A 32 -5.31 -0.32 -10.67
C PHE A 32 -5.10 -1.68 -9.98
N ILE A 33 -6.14 -2.28 -9.41
CA ILE A 33 -6.06 -3.62 -8.80
C ILE A 33 -5.74 -4.70 -9.84
N ARG A 34 -6.38 -4.66 -11.02
CA ARG A 34 -6.04 -5.56 -12.13
C ARG A 34 -4.58 -5.41 -12.56
N TYR A 35 -4.07 -4.18 -12.62
CA TYR A 35 -2.66 -3.93 -12.93
C TYR A 35 -1.73 -4.58 -11.90
N ILE A 36 -2.01 -4.44 -10.60
CA ILE A 36 -1.22 -5.08 -9.53
C ILE A 36 -1.18 -6.59 -9.73
N LEU A 37 -2.34 -7.23 -9.92
CA LEU A 37 -2.47 -8.68 -10.04
C LEU A 37 -1.78 -9.21 -11.32
N VAL A 38 -1.98 -8.56 -12.46
CA VAL A 38 -1.34 -8.96 -13.73
C VAL A 38 0.18 -8.82 -13.67
N ASN A 39 0.72 -7.78 -13.03
CA ASN A 39 2.18 -7.61 -12.95
C ASN A 39 2.82 -8.60 -11.99
N LYS A 40 2.13 -9.00 -10.92
CA LYS A 40 2.54 -10.13 -10.09
C LYS A 40 2.70 -11.38 -10.95
N ASP A 41 1.67 -11.73 -11.72
CA ASP A 41 1.65 -12.96 -12.53
C ASP A 41 2.72 -12.95 -13.63
N LYS A 42 2.91 -11.82 -14.33
CA LYS A 42 3.94 -11.69 -15.38
C LYS A 42 5.36 -11.94 -14.88
N SER A 43 5.63 -11.61 -13.61
CA SER A 43 6.93 -11.87 -13.00
C SER A 43 7.08 -13.30 -12.48
N GLY A 44 5.94 -13.98 -12.23
CA GLY A 44 5.84 -15.28 -11.56
C GLY A 44 6.38 -15.30 -10.12
N VAL A 45 6.96 -14.19 -9.65
CA VAL A 45 7.74 -14.13 -8.42
C VAL A 45 7.38 -12.83 -7.71
N VAL A 46 6.68 -12.92 -6.58
CA VAL A 46 6.27 -11.76 -5.76
C VAL A 46 7.47 -10.87 -5.40
N ALA A 47 8.67 -11.45 -5.23
CA ALA A 47 9.91 -10.72 -4.97
C ALA A 47 10.31 -9.73 -6.09
N LYS A 48 9.83 -9.89 -7.32
CA LYS A 48 10.10 -9.02 -8.47
C LYS A 48 9.01 -7.99 -8.73
N MET A 49 7.97 -7.96 -7.90
CA MET A 49 6.92 -6.97 -7.97
C MET A 49 7.46 -5.57 -7.67
N ASN A 50 6.81 -4.53 -8.19
CA ASN A 50 7.18 -3.16 -7.84
C ASN A 50 7.07 -2.97 -6.33
N TYR A 51 8.12 -2.42 -5.70
CA TYR A 51 8.22 -2.28 -4.25
C TYR A 51 7.06 -1.50 -3.60
N HIS A 52 6.36 -0.63 -4.34
CA HIS A 52 5.21 0.11 -3.81
C HIS A 52 4.00 -0.77 -3.52
N TRP A 53 3.88 -1.91 -4.20
CA TRP A 53 2.73 -2.82 -4.11
C TRP A 53 3.17 -4.24 -3.77
N GLN A 54 4.42 -4.41 -3.36
CA GLN A 54 4.93 -5.68 -2.91
C GLN A 54 4.46 -5.90 -1.47
N PRO A 55 3.98 -7.12 -1.12
CA PRO A 55 3.68 -7.44 0.28
C PRO A 55 4.87 -7.14 1.20
N TYR A 56 4.60 -6.52 2.35
CA TYR A 56 5.62 -6.11 3.31
C TYR A 56 6.35 -7.30 3.92
N SER A 57 5.66 -8.43 4.09
CA SER A 57 6.27 -9.73 4.45
C SER A 57 7.47 -10.09 3.58
N VAL A 58 7.35 -9.83 2.27
CA VAL A 58 8.40 -10.07 1.27
C VAL A 58 9.38 -8.92 1.23
N LEU A 59 8.91 -7.67 1.12
CA LEU A 59 9.76 -6.48 0.96
C LEU A 59 10.69 -6.29 2.17
N CYS A 60 10.14 -6.40 3.38
CA CYS A 60 10.91 -6.29 4.62
C CYS A 60 11.61 -7.60 5.00
N GLN A 61 11.28 -8.73 4.35
CA GLN A 61 11.85 -10.03 4.68
C GLN A 61 11.66 -10.38 6.17
N VAL A 62 10.42 -10.25 6.66
CA VAL A 62 10.08 -10.38 8.09
C VAL A 62 10.51 -11.70 8.74
N CYS A 63 10.64 -12.76 7.94
CA CYS A 63 11.11 -14.06 8.41
C CYS A 63 12.65 -14.18 8.49
N LYS A 64 13.41 -13.27 7.86
CA LYS A 64 14.87 -13.33 7.78
C LYS A 64 15.58 -12.44 8.80
N PHE A 65 14.90 -11.42 9.30
CA PHE A 65 15.47 -10.48 10.26
C PHE A 65 14.76 -10.55 11.60
N GLN A 66 15.54 -10.41 12.68
CA GLN A 66 15.01 -10.34 14.04
C GLN A 66 14.68 -8.89 14.37
N TYR A 67 13.43 -8.48 14.10
CA TYR A 67 12.95 -7.15 14.43
C TYR A 67 12.78 -6.99 15.94
N ASN A 68 13.37 -5.94 16.50
CA ASN A 68 13.08 -5.56 17.90
C ASN A 68 11.70 -4.90 18.03
N PHE A 69 11.22 -4.25 16.96
CA PHE A 69 9.96 -3.53 16.94
C PHE A 69 9.31 -3.59 15.55
N ILE A 70 7.98 -3.71 15.53
CA ILE A 70 7.14 -3.58 14.33
C ILE A 70 6.04 -2.57 14.66
N GLY A 71 6.05 -1.43 13.97
CA GLY A 71 5.09 -0.35 14.18
C GLY A 71 3.89 -0.43 13.23
N LYS A 72 2.75 0.11 13.67
CA LYS A 72 1.56 0.34 12.85
C LYS A 72 1.41 1.83 12.54
N TYR A 73 0.90 2.16 11.34
CA TYR A 73 0.74 3.55 10.94
C TYR A 73 -0.36 4.24 11.76
N GLU A 74 -1.41 3.48 12.10
CA GLU A 74 -2.56 3.95 12.87
C GLU A 74 -2.16 4.41 14.28
N THR A 75 -1.13 3.79 14.87
CA THR A 75 -0.60 4.12 16.20
C THR A 75 0.80 4.75 16.11
N PHE A 76 1.16 5.30 14.95
CA PHE A 76 2.50 5.83 14.69
C PHE A 76 2.92 6.86 15.73
N ASN A 77 2.03 7.79 16.11
CA ASN A 77 2.35 8.86 17.05
C ASN A 77 2.75 8.30 18.43
N ASP A 78 1.99 7.32 18.93
CA ASP A 78 2.24 6.72 20.24
C ASP A 78 3.55 5.92 20.22
N HIS A 79 3.78 5.14 19.16
CA HIS A 79 5.03 4.41 18.96
C HIS A 79 6.22 5.36 18.83
N PHE A 80 6.04 6.46 18.11
CA PHE A 80 7.09 7.45 17.91
C PHE A 80 7.52 8.09 19.23
N ILE A 81 6.57 8.50 20.08
CA ILE A 81 6.85 9.02 21.43
C ILE A 81 7.54 7.95 22.29
N TYR A 82 7.08 6.71 22.23
CA TYR A 82 7.71 5.59 22.93
C TYR A 82 9.18 5.41 22.50
N PHE A 83 9.48 5.47 21.21
CA PHE A 83 10.85 5.34 20.70
C PHE A 83 11.75 6.49 21.17
N LEU A 84 11.27 7.74 21.12
CA LEU A 84 12.03 8.88 21.61
C LEU A 84 12.42 8.72 23.08
N LYS A 85 11.54 8.16 23.91
CA LYS A 85 11.85 7.85 25.32
C LYS A 85 12.81 6.67 25.43
N ARG A 86 12.54 5.57 24.74
CA ARG A 86 13.30 4.32 24.84
C ARG A 86 14.77 4.45 24.43
N PHE A 87 15.06 5.37 23.53
CA PHE A 87 16.41 5.64 22.99
C PHE A 87 17.04 6.93 23.54
N ASN A 88 16.46 7.57 24.57
CA ASN A 88 16.95 8.82 25.15
C ASN A 88 17.10 9.96 24.12
N LEU A 89 16.14 10.05 23.18
CA LEU A 89 16.05 11.08 22.14
C LEU A 89 14.93 12.08 22.42
N SER A 90 14.43 12.14 23.66
CA SER A 90 13.29 12.99 24.02
C SER A 90 13.59 14.49 23.88
N ASP A 91 14.86 14.88 23.99
CA ASP A 91 15.32 16.26 23.80
C ASP A 91 15.46 16.64 22.32
N TRP A 92 15.35 15.66 21.41
CA TRP A 92 15.43 15.93 19.98
C TRP A 92 14.05 16.38 19.48
N ASN A 93 13.99 17.59 18.91
CA ASN A 93 12.78 18.14 18.31
C ASN A 93 12.47 17.46 16.95
N ILE A 94 12.15 16.17 17.00
CA ILE A 94 11.81 15.39 15.82
C ILE A 94 10.29 15.48 15.63
N GLN A 95 9.89 16.28 14.65
CA GLN A 95 8.49 16.44 14.29
C GLN A 95 8.06 15.32 13.33
N LYS A 96 6.82 14.87 13.48
CA LYS A 96 6.20 14.01 12.46
C LYS A 96 6.22 14.77 11.12
N PRO A 97 6.63 14.14 10.01
CA PRO A 97 6.47 14.74 8.69
C PRO A 97 5.00 15.15 8.48
N ASN A 98 4.76 16.34 7.96
CA ASN A 98 3.43 16.78 7.55
C ASN A 98 2.98 15.92 6.35
N GLY A 99 2.47 14.73 6.62
CA GLY A 99 1.77 13.90 5.64
C GLY A 99 0.35 14.41 5.48
N ALA A 100 -0.18 14.32 4.26
CA ALA A 100 -1.61 14.46 4.06
C ALA A 100 -2.35 13.57 5.05
N SER A 101 -3.43 14.07 5.66
CA SER A 101 -4.33 13.22 6.43
C SER A 101 -4.77 12.09 5.51
N GLY A 102 -4.37 10.86 5.83
CA GLY A 102 -4.77 9.70 5.06
C GLY A 102 -6.29 9.62 4.95
N LEU A 103 -6.77 8.94 3.91
CA LEU A 103 -8.18 8.59 3.80
C LEU A 103 -8.62 7.83 5.07
N THR A 104 -9.87 8.00 5.47
CA THR A 104 -10.41 7.26 6.61
C THR A 104 -10.59 5.79 6.24
N LYS A 105 -10.67 4.90 7.24
CA LYS A 105 -11.03 3.48 7.05
C LYS A 105 -12.28 3.32 6.17
N TRP A 106 -13.27 4.20 6.36
CA TRP A 106 -14.52 4.23 5.59
C TRP A 106 -14.32 4.56 4.11
N ASP A 107 -13.35 5.41 3.79
CA ASP A 107 -13.08 5.79 2.41
C ASP A 107 -12.46 4.61 1.64
N TYR A 108 -11.61 3.80 2.28
CA TYR A 108 -11.06 2.59 1.67
C TYR A 108 -12.13 1.53 1.40
N GLN A 109 -13.05 1.30 2.34
CA GLN A 109 -14.12 0.31 2.20
C GLN A 109 -14.97 0.56 0.94
N LYS A 110 -15.26 1.83 0.62
CA LYS A 110 -16.02 2.21 -0.58
C LYS A 110 -15.35 1.70 -1.86
N PHE A 111 -14.03 1.78 -1.95
CA PHE A 111 -13.29 1.29 -3.12
C PHE A 111 -13.35 -0.23 -3.26
N TYR A 112 -13.29 -0.97 -2.16
CA TYR A 112 -13.41 -2.44 -2.22
C TYR A 112 -14.82 -2.92 -2.57
N LEU A 113 -15.87 -2.16 -2.22
CA LEU A 113 -17.25 -2.46 -2.61
C LEU A 113 -17.46 -2.42 -4.13
N THR A 114 -16.66 -1.66 -4.87
CA THR A 114 -16.79 -1.58 -6.33
C THR A 114 -16.07 -2.71 -7.07
N LEU A 115 -15.32 -3.57 -6.37
CA LEU A 115 -14.54 -4.62 -7.00
C LEU A 115 -15.34 -5.92 -7.18
N PRO A 116 -15.16 -6.62 -8.32
CA PRO A 116 -15.59 -8.01 -8.48
C PRO A 116 -14.99 -8.94 -7.41
N ASP A 117 -15.78 -9.93 -6.99
CA ASP A 117 -15.45 -10.92 -5.97
C ASP A 117 -14.14 -11.65 -6.25
N GLU A 118 -13.94 -12.02 -7.52
CA GLU A 118 -12.74 -12.70 -7.97
C GLU A 118 -11.48 -11.85 -7.73
N LEU A 119 -11.53 -10.55 -8.04
CA LEU A 119 -10.40 -9.65 -7.81
C LEU A 119 -10.11 -9.50 -6.32
N ILE A 120 -11.15 -9.40 -5.49
CA ILE A 120 -10.99 -9.36 -4.03
C ILE A 120 -10.29 -10.63 -3.55
N CYS A 121 -10.75 -11.81 -3.97
CA CYS A 121 -10.12 -13.06 -3.53
C CYS A 121 -8.66 -13.18 -4.01
N GLN A 122 -8.36 -12.79 -5.25
CA GLN A 122 -6.98 -12.78 -5.76
C GLN A 122 -6.09 -11.80 -4.98
N LEU A 123 -6.61 -10.62 -4.64
CA LEU A 123 -5.90 -9.62 -3.85
C LEU A 123 -5.66 -10.11 -2.41
N LEU A 124 -6.66 -10.71 -1.77
CA LEU A 124 -6.52 -11.29 -0.44
C LEU A 124 -5.45 -12.39 -0.43
N ARG A 125 -5.42 -13.27 -1.43
CA ARG A 125 -4.35 -14.28 -1.54
C ARG A 125 -2.96 -13.68 -1.74
N LEU A 126 -2.85 -12.52 -2.41
CA LEU A 126 -1.57 -11.83 -2.58
C LEU A 126 -1.02 -11.27 -1.26
N TYR A 127 -1.89 -10.75 -0.39
CA TYR A 127 -1.49 -10.08 0.86
C TYR A 127 -1.82 -10.88 2.14
N ASP A 128 -2.21 -12.15 2.02
CA ASP A 128 -2.64 -13.00 3.15
C ASP A 128 -1.58 -13.11 4.25
N GLU A 129 -0.30 -13.24 3.86
CA GLU A 129 0.81 -13.24 4.82
C GLU A 129 0.94 -11.92 5.58
N ASP A 130 0.73 -10.77 4.93
CA ASP A 130 0.80 -9.46 5.60
C ASP A 130 -0.33 -9.33 6.63
N PHE A 131 -1.55 -9.73 6.29
CA PHE A 131 -2.66 -9.72 7.24
C PHE A 131 -2.34 -10.57 8.47
N ARG A 132 -1.75 -11.76 8.27
CA ARG A 132 -1.36 -12.67 9.35
C ARG A 132 -0.20 -12.15 10.18
N PHE A 133 0.92 -11.79 9.57
CA PHE A 133 2.13 -11.36 10.28
C PHE A 133 1.92 -10.07 11.07
N PHE A 134 1.13 -9.14 10.54
CA PHE A 134 0.92 -7.83 11.17
C PHE A 134 -0.41 -7.74 11.94
N ASN A 135 -1.10 -8.87 12.10
CA ASN A 135 -2.35 -8.99 12.86
C ASN A 135 -3.37 -7.92 12.44
N TYR A 136 -3.60 -7.82 11.13
CA TYR A 136 -4.68 -7.04 10.54
C TYR A 136 -5.85 -7.97 10.23
N ARG A 137 -7.07 -7.47 10.46
CA ARG A 137 -8.29 -8.21 10.18
C ARG A 137 -8.82 -7.80 8.81
N VAL A 138 -9.19 -8.77 7.97
CA VAL A 138 -9.72 -8.48 6.63
C VAL A 138 -11.06 -7.75 6.72
N ASP A 139 -11.90 -8.10 7.70
CA ASP A 139 -13.21 -7.49 7.93
C ASP A 139 -13.14 -6.03 8.39
N ASP A 140 -11.96 -5.54 8.80
CA ASP A 140 -11.75 -4.11 9.01
C ASP A 140 -11.81 -3.33 7.68
N TYR A 141 -11.39 -3.92 6.57
CA TYR A 141 -11.22 -3.21 5.29
C TYR A 141 -12.25 -3.63 4.24
N ILE A 142 -12.80 -4.85 4.34
CA ILE A 142 -13.74 -5.40 3.36
C ILE A 142 -15.02 -5.81 4.08
N ASN A 143 -16.09 -5.03 3.91
CA ASN A 143 -17.41 -5.32 4.50
C ASN A 143 -18.19 -6.33 3.64
N ARG A 144 -17.62 -7.52 3.40
CA ARG A 144 -18.23 -8.61 2.61
C ARG A 144 -17.96 -9.98 3.27
N PRO A 145 -18.57 -10.27 4.44
CA PRO A 145 -18.19 -11.42 5.27
C PRO A 145 -18.32 -12.78 4.57
N THR A 146 -19.38 -12.97 3.80
CA THR A 146 -19.63 -14.21 3.04
C THR A 146 -18.56 -14.44 1.97
N LEU A 147 -18.14 -13.38 1.28
CA LEU A 147 -17.07 -13.46 0.28
C LEU A 147 -15.74 -13.84 0.93
N ILE A 148 -15.38 -13.20 2.05
CA ILE A 148 -14.10 -13.46 2.74
C ILE A 148 -13.99 -14.94 3.14
N GLN A 149 -15.08 -15.56 3.58
CA GLN A 149 -15.10 -16.98 3.92
C GLN A 149 -14.88 -17.88 2.68
N ASN A 150 -15.39 -17.48 1.52
CA ASN A 150 -15.33 -18.23 0.27
C ASN A 150 -14.04 -18.02 -0.53
N CYS A 151 -13.22 -17.01 -0.20
CA CYS A 151 -11.93 -16.76 -0.87
C CYS A 151 -10.82 -17.73 -0.46
N LYS A 152 -11.07 -18.58 0.54
CA LYS A 152 -10.13 -19.57 1.09
C LYS A 152 -9.83 -20.69 0.10
#